data_AF-A0A7W8YBE7-F1
#
_entry.id   AF-A0A7W8YBE7-F1
#
_cell.length_a   1.000
_cell.length_b   1.000
_cell.length_c   1.000
_cell.angle_alpha   90.00
_cell.angle_beta   90.00
_cell.angle_gamma   90.00
#
_symmetry.space_group_name_H-M   'P 1'
#
loop_
_entity.id
_entity.type
_entity.pdbx_description
1 polymer ?
#
loop_
_entity_poly.entity_id
_entity_poly.type
_entity_poly.pdbx_seq_one_letter_code
_entity_poly.pdbx_strand_id
1 'polypeptide(L)' 'MSGFLIQYDRKTGRTIFSEYKGVDGPRLALAQRLKLEKNRRNSSIEIVSLNSDSLETIKKTHSRYFMVEAQAESA' A
#
# COMPACT_ATOMS: atom_id res chain seq x y z
N MET A 1 3.54 2.05 -15.51
CA MET A 1 2.70 1.34 -14.53
C MET A 1 3.06 1.88 -13.16
N SER A 2 2.10 2.30 -12.35
CA SER A 2 2.37 2.84 -11.01
C SER A 2 2.63 1.72 -10.02
N GLY A 3 3.44 2.00 -9.00
CA GLY A 3 3.59 1.14 -7.84
C GLY A 3 2.74 1.67 -6.70
N PHE A 4 2.10 0.77 -5.96
CA PHE A 4 1.25 1.12 -4.83
C PHE A 4 1.77 0.41 -3.60
N LEU A 5 1.83 1.13 -2.49
CA LEU A 5 2.20 0.61 -1.19
C LEU A 5 0.98 0.70 -0.29
N ILE A 6 0.63 -0.42 0.35
CA ILE A 6 -0.53 -0.53 1.23
C ILE A 6 -0.04 -1.04 2.58
N GLN A 7 -0.45 -0.35 3.64
CA GLN A 7 -0.30 -0.77 5.03
C GLN A 7 -1.70 -0.97 5.61
N TYR A 8 -2.06 -2.22 5.82
CA TYR A 8 -3.38 -2.62 6.30
C TYR A 8 -3.29 -3.13 7.73
N ASP A 9 -3.99 -2.48 8.65
CA ASP A 9 -4.15 -2.98 10.02
C ASP A 9 -5.29 -3.98 10.09
N ARG A 10 -4.95 -5.26 10.27
CA ARG A 10 -5.94 -6.35 10.38
C ARG A 10 -6.85 -6.23 11.59
N LYS A 11 -6.45 -5.51 12.65
CA LYS A 11 -7.24 -5.36 13.87
C LYS A 11 -8.27 -4.25 13.75
N THR A 12 -7.89 -3.13 13.15
CA THR A 12 -8.74 -1.94 13.05
C THR A 12 -9.40 -1.78 11.68
N GLY A 13 -8.96 -2.55 10.68
CA GLY A 13 -9.36 -2.42 9.29
C GLY A 13 -8.79 -1.18 8.60
N ARG A 14 -8.02 -0.34 9.32
CA ARG A 14 -7.47 0.91 8.80
C ARG A 14 -6.43 0.61 7.74
N THR A 15 -6.51 1.33 6.64
CA THR A 15 -5.57 1.20 5.55
C THR A 15 -4.94 2.53 5.23
N ILE A 16 -3.62 2.53 5.12
CA ILE A 16 -2.83 3.63 4.61
C ILE A 16 -2.29 3.18 3.25
N PHE A 17 -2.49 3.98 2.20
CA PHE A 17 -1.92 3.69 0.89
C PHE A 17 -1.08 4.85 0.36
N SER A 18 -0.09 4.54 -0.47
CA SER A 18 0.76 5.51 -1.15
C SER A 18 0.97 5.08 -2.60
N GLU A 19 0.76 6.00 -3.53
CA GLU A 19 1.00 5.78 -4.96
C GLU A 19 2.36 6.36 -5.36
N TYR A 20 3.16 5.55 -6.04
CA TYR A 20 4.41 5.92 -6.69
C TYR A 20 4.19 5.91 -8.20
N LYS A 21 4.11 7.09 -8.79
CA LYS A 21 3.90 7.29 -10.23
C LYS A 21 5.22 7.14 -11.00
N GLY A 22 5.11 6.82 -12.29
CA GLY A 22 6.24 6.74 -13.21
C GLY A 22 6.82 5.34 -13.36
N VAL A 23 7.86 5.22 -14.20
CA VAL A 23 8.47 3.93 -14.58
C VAL A 23 9.13 3.23 -13.38
N ASP A 24 9.63 4.01 -12.43
CA ASP A 24 10.23 3.52 -11.18
C ASP A 24 9.21 3.23 -10.08
N GLY A 25 7.94 3.54 -10.29
CA GLY A 25 6.87 3.40 -9.29
C GLY A 25 6.87 2.04 -8.56
N PRO A 26 6.79 0.92 -9.30
CA PRO A 26 6.84 -0.43 -8.73
C PRO A 26 8.10 -0.69 -7.89
N ARG A 27 9.25 -0.19 -8.36
CA ARG A 27 10.54 -0.36 -7.68
C ARG A 27 10.56 0.41 -6.37
N LEU A 28 10.06 1.64 -6.37
CA LEU A 28 9.95 2.49 -5.18
C LEU A 28 8.97 1.91 -4.15
N ALA A 29 7.81 1.44 -4.60
CA ALA A 29 6.81 0.79 -3.75
C ALA A 29 7.38 -0.47 -3.06
N LEU A 30 8.10 -1.30 -3.81
CA LEU A 30 8.75 -2.49 -3.27
C LEU A 30 9.87 -2.14 -2.28
N ALA A 31 10.71 -1.16 -2.60
CA ALA A 31 11.79 -0.72 -1.71
C ALA A 31 11.23 -0.20 -0.38
N GLN A 32 10.14 0.57 -0.42
CA GLN A 32 9.49 1.09 0.78
C GLN A 32 8.77 0.01 1.57
N ARG A 33 8.13 -0.95 0.90
CA ARG A 33 7.60 -2.15 1.57
C ARG A 33 8.70 -2.84 2.38
N LEU A 34 9.84 -3.15 1.78
CA LEU A 34 10.94 -3.84 2.46
C LEU A 34 11.47 -3.03 3.65
N LYS A 35 11.56 -1.71 3.50
CA LYS A 35 11.97 -0.80 4.59
C LYS A 35 10.99 -0.82 5.76
N LEU A 36 9.68 -0.80 5.48
CA LEU A 36 8.64 -0.85 6.49
C LEU A 36 8.56 -2.24 7.14
N GLU A 37 8.68 -3.32 6.37
CA GLU A 37 8.71 -4.69 6.88
C GLU A 37 9.88 -4.90 7.84
N LYS A 38 11.07 -4.39 7.51
CA LYS A 38 12.25 -4.45 8.39
C LYS A 38 12.04 -3.71 9.72
N ASN A 39 11.30 -2.61 9.70
CA ASN A 39 11.00 -1.81 10.89
C ASN A 39 9.67 -2.18 11.56
N ARG A 40 8.98 -3.20 11.06
CA ARG A 40 7.64 -3.56 11.52
C ARG A 40 7.69 -4.13 12.93
N ARG A 41 7.23 -3.33 13.90
CA ARG A 41 7.05 -3.75 15.30
C ARG A 41 5.70 -4.42 15.56
N ASN A 42 4.68 -4.08 14.77
CA ASN A 42 3.32 -4.59 14.93
C ASN A 42 3.00 -5.65 13.87
N SER A 43 2.90 -6.91 14.30
CA SER A 43 2.56 -8.05 13.43
C SER A 43 1.14 -7.99 12.85
N SER A 44 0.28 -7.12 13.38
CA SER A 44 -1.09 -6.92 12.90
C SER A 44 -1.16 -6.08 11.62
N ILE A 45 -0.08 -5.36 11.29
CA ILE A 45 0.00 -4.56 10.06
C ILE A 45 0.51 -5.44 8.92
N GLU A 46 -0.30 -5.63 7.88
CA GLU A 46 0.09 -6.21 6.60
C GLU A 46 0.64 -5.11 5.69
N ILE A 47 1.85 -5.30 5.16
CA ILE A 47 2.49 -4.34 4.26
C ILE A 47 2.60 -5.02 2.89
N VAL A 48 1.95 -4.44 1.88
CA VAL A 48 1.83 -5.04 0.55
C VAL A 48 2.20 -4.00 -0.51
N SER A 49 2.94 -4.44 -1.52
CA SER A 49 3.26 -3.64 -2.70
C SER A 49 2.51 -4.22 -3.91
N LEU A 50 1.75 -3.40 -4.62
CA LEU A 50 0.97 -3.80 -5.80
C LEU A 50 1.38 -2.97 -7.00
N ASN A 51 1.35 -3.59 -8.18
CA ASN A 51 1.65 -2.91 -9.44
C ASN A 51 0.38 -2.88 -10.27
N SER A 52 -0.03 -1.69 -10.70
CA SER A 52 -1.27 -1.52 -11.46
C SER A 52 -1.18 -0.30 -12.37
N ASP A 53 -1.98 -0.31 -13.42
CA ASP A 53 -2.25 0.87 -14.26
C ASP A 53 -2.98 1.96 -13.47
N SER A 54 -3.90 1.59 -12.57
CA SER A 54 -4.83 2.53 -11.92
C SER A 54 -5.18 2.10 -10.49
N LEU A 55 -5.50 3.09 -9.64
CA LEU A 55 -5.99 2.85 -8.27
C LEU A 55 -7.33 2.10 -8.28
N GLU A 56 -8.23 2.42 -9.22
CA GLU A 56 -9.54 1.74 -9.35
C GLU A 56 -9.39 0.23 -9.58
N THR A 57 -8.44 -0.17 -10.42
CA THR A 57 -8.11 -1.58 -10.69
C THR A 57 -7.69 -2.30 -9.40
N ILE A 58 -6.90 -1.64 -8.54
CA ILE A 58 -6.49 -2.19 -7.26
C ILE A 58 -7.67 -2.28 -6.29
N LYS A 59 -8.51 -1.24 -6.22
CA LYS A 59 -9.71 -1.27 -5.37
C LYS A 59 -10.67 -2.40 -5.74
N LYS A 60 -10.80 -2.72 -7.03
CA LYS A 60 -11.63 -3.84 -7.51
C LYS A 60 -11.01 -5.21 -7.21
N THR A 61 -9.71 -5.39 -7.48
CA THR A 61 -9.03 -6.69 -7.34
C THR A 61 -8.61 -7.01 -5.92
N HIS A 62 -8.36 -5.99 -5.09
CA HIS A 62 -7.84 -6.11 -3.72
C HIS A 62 -8.71 -5.31 -2.73
N SER A 63 -10.03 -5.36 -2.91
CA SER A 63 -11.04 -4.62 -2.13
C SER A 63 -10.94 -4.80 -0.62
N ARG A 64 -10.39 -5.93 -0.15
CA ARG A 64 -10.11 -6.20 1.26
C ARG A 64 -9.31 -5.08 1.94
N TYR A 65 -8.37 -4.46 1.23
CA TYR A 65 -7.55 -3.39 1.78
C TYR A 65 -8.22 -2.01 1.72
N PHE A 66 -9.48 -1.90 1.30
CA PHE A 66 -10.16 -0.60 1.17
C PHE A 66 -11.45 -0.55 1.99
N MET A 67 -11.54 -1.36 3.05
CA MET A 67 -12.71 -1.40 3.93
C MET A 67 -12.82 -0.15 4.82
N VAL A 68 -11.69 0.38 5.30
CA VAL A 68 -11.61 1.64 6.05
C VAL A 68 -10.44 2.45 5.49
N GLU A 69 -10.75 3.36 4.56
CA GLU A 69 -9.75 4.21 3.92
C GLU A 69 -9.31 5.31 4.90
N ALA A 70 -8.06 5.27 5.36
CA ALA A 70 -7.41 6.42 5.97
C ALA A 70 -6.47 7.01 4.90
N GLN A 71 -6.77 8.21 4.41
CA GLN A 71 -5.85 8.88 3.49
C GLN A 71 -4.52 9.13 4.20
N ALA A 72 -3.44 8.58 3.67
CA ALA A 72 -2.11 9.13 3.94
C ALA A 72 -2.01 10.43 3.13
N GLU A 73 -2.03 11.57 3.82
CA GLU A 73 -1.61 12.83 3.23
C GLU A 73 -0.18 12.66 2.70
N SER A 74 -0.03 12.81 1.39
CA SER A 74 1.28 12.85 0.72
C SER A 74 1.87 14.22 1.00
N ALA A 75 2.86 14.28 1.90
CA ALA A 75 3.71 15.45 2.12
C ALA A 75 4.92 15.44 1.17
#